data_AF-A0A7V9B0U4-F1
#
_entry.id   AF-A0A7V9B0U4-F1
#
_cell.length_a   1.000
_cell.length_b   1.000
_cell.length_c   1.000
_cell.angle_alpha   90.00
_cell.angle_beta   90.00
_cell.angle_gamma   90.00
#
_symmetry.space_group_name_H-M   'P 1'
#
loop_
_entity.id
_entity.type
_entity.pdbx_description
1 polymer ?
#
loop_
_entity_poly.entity_id
_entity_poly.type
_entity_poly.pdbx_seq_one_letter_code
_entity_poly.pdbx_strand_id
1 'polypeptide(L)'
;MMGTHLGVTCPSHHLIAVRAVYVAKPGVLGVRRGEPVISGIAKRPVAADTIQVGRTNLDGDGQGDRKNHGGPDKAVYAYPAEHLGRWRSEIGYGDGPAPFGENISIVGALEDAARIGDLWRWGSVVLQISQPRWPCFKLAMHSGDPMLPKRLVETNRCGWYLRVLTEGEAPVGGDIELIERHTAGVTVRDAFLAARKEVSPEVFQRVRGLDVLAPTWHTHLDNVWD
;
A
#
# COMPACT_ATOMS: atom_id res chain seq x y z
N MET A 1 -21.47 -1.86 45.48
CA MET A 1 -21.94 -1.60 44.10
C MET A 1 -20.72 -1.37 43.22
N MET A 2 -20.21 -2.42 42.59
CA MET A 2 -19.19 -2.34 41.55
C MET A 2 -19.87 -2.76 40.25
N GLY A 3 -20.14 -1.79 39.38
CA GLY A 3 -20.65 -2.05 38.04
C GLY A 3 -19.51 -2.55 37.17
N THR A 4 -19.52 -3.83 36.84
CA THR A 4 -18.71 -4.42 35.79
C THR A 4 -19.20 -3.88 34.44
N HIS A 5 -18.42 -3.00 33.81
CA HIS A 5 -18.59 -2.67 32.40
C HIS A 5 -18.24 -3.91 31.56
N LEU A 6 -19.27 -4.67 31.21
CA LEU A 6 -19.19 -5.70 30.18
C LEU A 6 -18.93 -4.99 28.85
N GLY A 7 -17.73 -5.17 28.31
CA GLY A 7 -17.35 -4.71 26.99
C GLY A 7 -18.29 -5.30 25.94
N VAL A 8 -19.01 -4.43 25.25
CA VAL A 8 -19.75 -4.77 24.04
C VAL A 8 -18.71 -5.02 22.94
N THR A 9 -18.27 -6.26 22.77
CA THR A 9 -17.47 -6.63 21.60
C THR A 9 -18.41 -6.76 20.41
N CYS A 10 -18.40 -5.74 19.54
CA CYS A 10 -19.07 -5.78 18.26
C CYS A 10 -18.52 -6.95 17.40
N PRO A 11 -19.34 -7.82 16.79
CA PRO A 11 -18.89 -9.02 16.07
C PRO A 11 -18.12 -8.76 14.76
N SER A 12 -17.83 -7.51 14.41
CA SER A 12 -17.31 -7.11 13.10
C SER A 12 -16.03 -6.27 13.13
N HIS A 13 -15.26 -6.27 14.23
CA HIS A 13 -13.93 -5.68 14.22
C HIS A 13 -12.93 -6.63 13.55
N HIS A 14 -12.82 -6.55 12.22
CA HIS A 14 -11.59 -6.96 11.56
C HIS A 14 -10.51 -5.96 11.98
N LEU A 15 -9.65 -6.39 12.91
CA LEU A 15 -8.54 -5.60 13.38
C LEU A 15 -7.46 -5.59 12.29
N ILE A 16 -7.23 -4.43 11.70
CA ILE A 16 -6.08 -4.18 10.83
C ILE A 16 -4.94 -3.81 11.75
N ALA A 17 -3.73 -4.33 11.53
CA ALA A 17 -2.59 -3.98 12.37
C ALA A 17 -1.30 -3.81 11.56
N VAL A 18 -0.50 -2.81 11.92
CA VAL A 18 0.88 -2.65 11.46
C VAL A 18 1.77 -3.64 12.21
N ARG A 19 2.52 -4.44 11.44
CA ARG A 19 3.54 -5.35 11.97
C ARG A 19 4.91 -4.70 12.07
N ALA A 20 5.23 -3.83 11.12
CA ALA A 20 6.47 -3.09 11.10
C ALA A 20 6.35 -1.90 10.14
N VAL A 21 7.12 -0.85 10.44
CA VAL A 21 7.32 0.32 9.59
C VAL A 21 8.73 0.33 9.04
N TYR A 22 8.87 0.73 7.79
CA TYR A 22 10.13 0.80 7.09
C TYR A 22 10.30 2.12 6.33
N VAL A 23 11.51 2.65 6.34
CA VAL A 23 11.88 3.88 5.65
C VAL A 23 13.24 3.75 4.99
N ALA A 24 13.45 4.49 3.91
CA ALA A 24 14.78 4.74 3.35
C ALA A 24 14.83 6.06 2.57
N LYS A 25 15.94 6.77 2.72
CA LYS A 25 16.32 7.82 1.79
C LYS A 25 16.72 7.19 0.44
N PRO A 26 16.44 7.84 -0.70
CA PRO A 26 16.82 7.30 -2.00
C PRO A 26 18.33 7.08 -2.10
N GLY A 27 18.72 5.89 -2.56
CA GLY A 27 20.10 5.51 -2.83
C GLY A 27 20.25 4.90 -4.21
N VAL A 28 21.49 4.64 -4.62
CA VAL A 28 21.80 3.95 -5.88
C VAL A 28 21.38 2.48 -5.74
N LEU A 29 20.39 2.07 -6.52
CA LEU A 29 19.93 0.68 -6.60
C LEU A 29 20.77 -0.16 -7.57
N GLY A 30 21.34 0.49 -8.58
CA GLY A 30 22.15 -0.13 -9.62
C GLY A 30 22.30 0.79 -10.82
N VAL A 31 22.74 0.25 -11.96
CA VAL A 31 22.92 1.00 -13.22
C VAL A 31 22.01 0.41 -14.29
N ARG A 32 21.34 1.28 -15.06
CA ARG A 32 20.49 0.87 -16.19
C ARG A 32 20.71 1.83 -17.36
N ARG A 33 21.08 1.28 -18.53
CA ARG A 33 21.44 2.05 -19.74
C ARG A 33 22.55 3.09 -19.48
N GLY A 34 23.56 2.72 -18.70
CA GLY A 34 24.69 3.58 -18.35
C GLY A 34 24.42 4.58 -17.22
N GLU A 35 23.18 4.75 -16.78
CA GLU A 35 22.79 5.73 -15.77
C GLU A 35 22.48 5.09 -14.40
N PRO A 36 22.81 5.76 -13.28
CA PRO A 36 22.44 5.27 -11.95
C PRO A 36 20.93 5.32 -11.75
N VAL A 37 20.37 4.20 -11.28
CA VAL A 37 18.95 4.10 -10.89
C VAL A 37 18.84 4.45 -9.42
N ILE A 38 18.21 5.58 -9.13
CA ILE A 38 17.95 6.04 -7.75
C ILE A 38 16.60 5.54 -7.25
N SER A 39 16.56 4.99 -6.03
CA SER A 39 15.34 4.48 -5.42
C SER A 39 15.40 4.44 -3.89
N GLY A 40 14.27 4.67 -3.23
CA GLY A 40 14.07 4.41 -1.81
C GLY A 40 13.42 3.04 -1.53
N ILE A 41 13.50 2.09 -2.48
CA ILE A 41 12.85 0.77 -2.36
C ILE A 41 13.49 -0.11 -1.28
N ALA A 42 14.80 0.03 -1.05
CA ALA A 42 15.55 -0.75 -0.06
C ALA A 42 15.35 -0.15 1.35
N LYS A 43 14.15 -0.30 1.89
CA LYS A 43 13.76 0.25 3.20
C LYS A 43 14.29 -0.58 4.35
N ARG A 44 14.48 0.06 5.50
CA ARG A 44 14.94 -0.58 6.74
C ARG A 44 13.92 -0.37 7.84
N PRO A 45 13.82 -1.29 8.83
CA PRO A 45 12.90 -1.15 9.94
C PRO A 45 13.17 0.14 10.72
N VAL A 46 12.11 0.82 11.13
CA VAL A 46 12.19 1.93 12.09
C VAL A 46 12.39 1.35 13.49
N ALA A 47 13.42 1.81 14.19
CA ALA A 47 13.76 1.33 15.53
C ALA A 47 13.06 2.10 16.67
N ALA A 48 12.54 3.29 16.40
CA ALA A 48 11.78 4.08 17.36
C ALA A 48 10.35 3.54 17.50
N ASP A 49 9.71 3.79 18.64
CA ASP A 49 8.34 3.32 18.92
C ASP A 49 7.27 4.06 18.09
N THR A 50 7.57 5.28 17.67
CA THR A 50 6.69 6.13 16.87
C THR A 50 7.43 6.73 15.67
N ILE A 51 6.65 7.21 14.70
CA ILE A 51 7.14 7.92 13.52
C ILE A 51 6.21 9.06 13.13
N GLN A 52 6.78 10.17 12.67
CA GLN A 52 6.01 11.27 12.07
C GLN A 52 5.61 10.92 10.64
N VAL A 53 4.36 11.21 10.31
CA VAL A 53 3.75 10.92 9.00
C VAL A 53 3.26 12.24 8.42
N GLY A 54 3.94 12.71 7.38
CA GLY A 54 3.59 13.93 6.65
C GLY A 54 2.80 13.67 5.39
N ARG A 55 2.32 14.73 4.74
CA ARG A 55 1.44 14.67 3.56
C ARG A 55 1.96 13.83 2.41
N THR A 56 3.28 13.67 2.30
CA THR A 56 3.92 13.02 1.17
C THR A 56 4.81 11.85 1.51
N ASN A 57 5.25 11.68 2.77
CA ASN A 57 6.15 10.60 3.22
C ASN A 57 6.13 10.45 4.75
N LEU A 58 6.71 9.35 5.22
CA LEU A 58 7.11 9.16 6.61
C LEU A 58 8.48 9.81 6.85
N ASP A 59 8.73 10.24 8.08
CA ASP A 59 10.04 10.78 8.47
C ASP A 59 11.15 9.76 8.26
N GLY A 60 12.21 10.19 7.56
CA GLY A 60 13.32 9.31 7.17
C GLY A 60 13.11 8.53 5.87
N ASP A 61 11.90 8.56 5.29
CA ASP A 61 11.65 8.03 3.95
C ASP A 61 11.84 9.11 2.88
N GLY A 62 12.19 8.71 1.67
CA GLY A 62 12.22 9.64 0.55
C GLY A 62 11.80 9.05 -0.78
N GLN A 63 11.14 9.88 -1.57
CA GLN A 63 10.69 9.56 -2.92
C GLN A 63 11.72 9.99 -3.95
N GLY A 64 12.44 9.03 -4.54
CA GLY A 64 13.42 9.30 -5.60
C GLY A 64 12.80 9.75 -6.93
N ASP A 65 11.51 9.50 -7.15
CA ASP A 65 10.77 9.92 -8.33
C ASP A 65 9.35 10.35 -7.93
N ARG A 66 9.14 11.66 -7.79
CA ARG A 66 7.86 12.23 -7.35
C ARG A 66 6.77 12.18 -8.42
N LYS A 67 7.11 11.98 -9.70
CA LYS A 67 6.13 11.90 -10.79
C LYS A 67 5.47 10.51 -10.82
N ASN A 68 6.25 9.46 -10.71
CA ASN A 68 5.75 8.09 -10.87
C ASN A 68 5.60 7.33 -9.55
N HIS A 69 6.45 7.62 -8.56
CA HIS A 69 6.62 6.83 -7.33
C HIS A 69 6.47 7.65 -6.06
N GLY A 70 5.76 8.78 -6.14
CA GLY A 70 5.56 9.65 -5.01
C GLY A 70 4.40 10.63 -5.18
N GLY A 71 4.40 11.65 -4.35
CA GLY A 71 3.31 12.61 -4.26
C GLY A 71 2.28 12.25 -3.19
N PRO A 72 1.30 13.14 -2.95
CA PRO A 72 0.35 13.01 -1.85
C PRO A 72 -0.53 11.76 -1.94
N ASP A 73 -0.81 11.26 -3.14
CA ASP A 73 -1.57 10.02 -3.35
C ASP A 73 -0.78 8.74 -3.04
N LYS A 74 0.54 8.84 -2.88
CA LYS A 74 1.46 7.70 -2.71
C LYS A 74 2.34 7.87 -1.47
N ALA A 75 1.80 8.50 -0.43
CA ALA A 75 2.55 8.88 0.76
C ALA A 75 3.01 7.67 1.58
N VAL A 76 2.17 6.63 1.69
CA VAL A 76 2.49 5.40 2.41
C VAL A 76 2.13 4.22 1.53
N TYR A 77 3.08 3.32 1.25
CA TYR A 77 2.81 2.03 0.60
C TYR A 77 2.56 0.97 1.68
N ALA A 78 1.36 0.37 1.66
CA ALA A 78 0.98 -0.72 2.55
C ALA A 78 1.01 -2.07 1.82
N TYR A 79 1.57 -3.08 2.47
CA TYR A 79 1.62 -4.45 1.95
C TYR A 79 1.10 -5.48 2.96
N PRO A 80 0.15 -6.35 2.59
CA PRO A 80 -0.31 -7.42 3.47
C PRO A 80 0.79 -8.46 3.74
N ALA A 81 1.17 -8.63 5.00
CA ALA A 81 2.19 -9.56 5.44
C ALA A 81 1.75 -11.03 5.26
N GLU A 82 0.45 -11.28 5.16
CA GLU A 82 -0.13 -12.59 4.84
C GLU A 82 0.40 -13.15 3.51
N HIS A 83 0.76 -12.28 2.57
CA HIS A 83 1.31 -12.70 1.28
C HIS A 83 2.76 -13.19 1.38
N LEU A 84 3.53 -12.75 2.38
CA LEU A 84 4.95 -13.09 2.51
C LEU A 84 5.17 -14.60 2.67
N GLY A 85 4.27 -15.27 3.43
CA GLY A 85 4.31 -16.72 3.55
C GLY A 85 4.09 -17.45 2.21
N ARG A 86 3.19 -16.93 1.37
CA ARG A 86 2.91 -17.48 0.04
C ARG A 86 4.07 -17.25 -0.92
N TRP A 87 4.65 -16.05 -0.93
CA TRP A 87 5.84 -15.77 -1.72
C TRP A 87 7.01 -16.68 -1.36
N ARG A 88 7.21 -16.94 -0.06
CA ARG A 88 8.27 -17.83 0.41
C ARG A 88 8.04 -19.26 -0.08
N SER A 89 6.81 -19.77 0.04
CA SER A 89 6.50 -21.14 -0.39
C SER A 89 6.51 -21.33 -1.92
N GLU A 90 6.09 -20.32 -2.68
CA GLU A 90 5.92 -20.44 -4.13
C GLU A 90 7.22 -20.20 -4.90
N ILE A 91 8.04 -19.24 -4.46
CA ILE A 91 9.22 -18.80 -5.22
C ILE A 91 10.46 -18.52 -4.34
N GLY A 92 10.41 -18.81 -3.03
CA GLY A 92 11.52 -18.54 -2.13
C GLY A 92 11.84 -17.05 -1.92
N TYR A 93 10.84 -16.18 -2.07
CA TYR A 93 10.99 -14.72 -1.93
C TYR A 93 10.11 -14.17 -0.79
N GLY A 94 10.43 -12.98 -0.27
CA GLY A 94 9.64 -12.32 0.77
C GLY A 94 10.27 -12.35 2.17
N ASP A 95 11.52 -12.79 2.27
CA ASP A 95 12.34 -12.62 3.46
C ASP A 95 13.00 -11.23 3.51
N GLY A 96 13.27 -10.75 4.73
CA GLY A 96 13.93 -9.46 4.95
C GLY A 96 12.96 -8.28 5.10
N PRO A 97 13.50 -7.08 5.36
CA PRO A 97 12.69 -5.89 5.59
C PRO A 97 12.13 -5.35 4.27
N ALA A 98 10.82 -5.09 4.25
CA ALA A 98 10.10 -4.46 3.15
C ALA A 98 10.45 -5.00 1.75
N PRO A 99 10.32 -6.31 1.48
CA PRO A 99 10.77 -6.91 0.23
C PRO A 99 10.10 -6.29 -1.01
N PHE A 100 8.90 -5.73 -0.88
CA PHE A 100 8.20 -5.09 -2.00
C PHE A 100 8.40 -3.57 -2.05
N GLY A 101 9.15 -3.01 -1.10
CA GLY A 101 9.40 -1.59 -0.90
C GLY A 101 8.34 -0.87 -0.08
N GLU A 102 7.54 -1.59 0.70
CA GLU A 102 6.47 -1.06 1.52
C GLU A 102 6.97 -0.20 2.69
N ASN A 103 6.20 0.83 3.01
CA ASN A 103 6.40 1.62 4.22
C ASN A 103 5.83 0.91 5.43
N ILE A 104 4.70 0.21 5.27
CA ILE A 104 4.07 -0.55 6.36
C ILE A 104 3.74 -1.96 5.88
N SER A 105 4.21 -2.96 6.62
CA SER A 105 3.65 -4.31 6.50
C SER A 105 2.47 -4.41 7.45
N ILE A 106 1.30 -4.79 6.93
CA ILE A 106 0.05 -4.86 7.70
C ILE A 106 -0.49 -6.28 7.73
N VAL A 107 -1.46 -6.54 8.61
CA VAL A 107 -2.31 -7.73 8.59
C VAL A 107 -3.78 -7.33 8.78
N GLY A 108 -4.70 -8.26 8.50
CA GLY A 108 -6.14 -8.09 8.74
C GLY A 108 -6.91 -7.49 7.57
N ALA A 109 -6.21 -7.14 6.48
CA ALA A 109 -6.81 -6.68 5.23
C ALA A 109 -6.02 -7.19 4.03
N LEU A 110 -6.73 -7.72 3.04
CA LEU A 110 -6.20 -8.10 1.72
C LEU A 110 -6.87 -7.24 0.64
N GLU A 111 -6.37 -7.33 -0.60
CA GLU A 111 -6.82 -6.52 -1.73
C GLU A 111 -8.31 -6.74 -2.10
N ASP A 112 -8.88 -7.90 -1.78
CA ASP A 112 -10.29 -8.23 -1.99
C ASP A 112 -11.23 -7.67 -0.92
N ALA A 113 -10.68 -7.22 0.21
CA ALA A 113 -11.42 -6.63 1.31
C ALA A 113 -11.15 -5.13 1.43
N ALA A 114 -9.93 -4.64 1.22
CA ALA A 114 -9.59 -3.23 1.27
C ALA A 114 -10.30 -2.45 0.15
N ARG A 115 -10.95 -1.32 0.45
CA ARG A 115 -11.67 -0.52 -0.55
C ARG A 115 -10.97 0.80 -0.85
N ILE A 116 -10.98 1.16 -2.13
CA ILE A 116 -10.56 2.50 -2.54
C ILE A 116 -11.45 3.53 -1.83
N GLY A 117 -10.83 4.50 -1.17
CA GLY A 117 -11.50 5.52 -0.39
C GLY A 117 -11.71 5.22 1.09
N ASP A 118 -11.43 4.00 1.57
CA ASP A 118 -11.50 3.69 3.00
C ASP A 118 -10.63 4.64 3.82
N LEU A 119 -11.17 5.12 4.95
CA LEU A 119 -10.47 5.96 5.89
C LEU A 119 -9.98 5.14 7.07
N TRP A 120 -8.68 5.25 7.33
CA TRP A 120 -7.98 4.51 8.37
C TRP A 120 -7.35 5.49 9.36
N ARG A 121 -7.42 5.18 10.65
CA ARG A 121 -6.70 5.91 11.71
C ARG A 121 -5.53 5.07 12.21
N TRP A 122 -4.34 5.66 12.18
CA TRP A 122 -3.09 5.05 12.64
C TRP A 122 -2.40 6.04 13.58
N GLY A 123 -2.51 5.82 14.89
CA GLY A 123 -2.14 6.85 15.88
C GLY A 123 -3.00 8.11 15.71
N SER A 124 -2.37 9.28 15.57
CA SER A 124 -3.07 10.54 15.30
C SER A 124 -3.28 10.81 13.80
N VAL A 125 -2.79 9.93 12.93
CA VAL A 125 -2.79 10.10 11.47
C VAL A 125 -4.09 9.56 10.88
N VAL A 126 -4.68 10.31 9.95
CA VAL A 126 -5.80 9.82 9.13
C VAL A 126 -5.31 9.57 7.71
N LEU A 127 -5.47 8.33 7.26
CA LEU A 127 -5.07 7.83 5.96
C LEU A 127 -6.29 7.50 5.11
N GLN A 128 -6.17 7.60 3.79
CA GLN A 128 -7.18 7.12 2.85
C GLN A 128 -6.55 6.23 1.79
N ILE A 129 -7.16 5.07 1.50
CA ILE A 129 -6.71 4.21 0.40
C ILE A 129 -6.95 4.94 -0.92
N SER A 130 -5.87 5.21 -1.65
CA SER A 130 -5.89 6.09 -2.83
C SER A 130 -5.88 5.32 -4.15
N GLN A 131 -5.12 4.23 -4.21
CA GLN A 131 -4.93 3.42 -5.42
C GLN A 131 -4.21 2.11 -5.10
N PRO A 132 -4.36 1.05 -5.94
CA PRO A 132 -3.47 -0.09 -5.91
C PRO A 132 -2.02 0.32 -6.20
N ARG A 133 -1.06 -0.52 -5.82
CA ARG A 133 0.33 -0.36 -6.26
C ARG A 133 0.54 -1.11 -7.58
N TRP A 134 1.02 -0.40 -8.60
CA TRP A 134 1.53 -1.03 -9.82
C TRP A 134 3.02 -1.40 -9.66
N PRO A 135 3.46 -2.61 -10.04
CA PRO A 135 4.87 -2.95 -10.00
C PRO A 135 5.66 -2.17 -11.06
N CYS A 136 6.95 -1.92 -10.79
CA CYS A 136 7.83 -1.24 -11.73
C CYS A 136 9.17 -1.98 -11.83
N PHE A 137 10.00 -1.61 -12.83
CA PHE A 137 11.28 -2.27 -13.07
C PHE A 137 12.25 -2.20 -11.86
N LYS A 138 12.08 -1.22 -10.95
CA LYS A 138 12.91 -1.10 -9.75
C LYS A 138 12.68 -2.28 -8.77
N LEU A 139 11.50 -2.90 -8.77
CA LEU A 139 11.23 -4.10 -7.98
C LEU A 139 12.06 -5.30 -8.48
N ALA A 140 12.15 -5.49 -9.81
CA ALA A 140 13.00 -6.51 -10.39
C ALA A 140 14.48 -6.27 -10.05
N MET A 141 14.95 -5.03 -10.14
CA MET A 141 16.33 -4.69 -9.76
C MET A 141 16.60 -4.93 -8.26
N HIS A 142 15.65 -4.59 -7.39
CA HIS A 142 15.81 -4.76 -5.94
C HIS A 142 15.81 -6.22 -5.51
N SER A 143 14.87 -7.01 -6.05
CA SER A 143 14.74 -8.44 -5.74
C SER A 143 15.82 -9.31 -6.40
N GLY A 144 16.46 -8.82 -7.47
CA GLY A 144 17.30 -9.65 -8.33
C GLY A 144 16.51 -10.61 -9.23
N ASP A 145 15.18 -10.57 -9.20
CA ASP A 145 14.30 -11.45 -9.97
C ASP A 145 13.52 -10.65 -11.04
N PRO A 146 13.83 -10.82 -12.35
CA PRO A 146 13.15 -10.12 -13.42
C PRO A 146 11.67 -10.53 -13.58
N MET A 147 11.26 -11.70 -13.07
CA MET A 147 9.90 -12.22 -13.16
C MET A 147 9.01 -11.78 -12.00
N LEU A 148 9.58 -11.28 -10.91
CA LEU A 148 8.81 -10.88 -9.72
C LEU A 148 7.73 -9.83 -10.03
N PRO A 149 7.98 -8.75 -10.81
CA PRO A 149 6.92 -7.82 -11.20
C PRO A 149 5.74 -8.50 -11.90
N LYS A 150 6.02 -9.44 -12.82
CA LYS A 150 4.99 -10.17 -13.55
C LYS A 150 4.17 -11.06 -12.62
N ARG A 151 4.82 -11.82 -11.73
CA ARG A 151 4.14 -12.66 -10.74
C ARG A 151 3.26 -11.83 -9.79
N LEU A 152 3.71 -10.64 -9.39
CA LEU A 152 2.93 -9.73 -8.55
C LEU A 152 1.62 -9.32 -9.26
N VAL A 153 1.69 -9.04 -10.58
CA VAL A 153 0.49 -8.77 -11.39
C VAL A 153 -0.42 -10.00 -11.45
N GLU A 154 0.11 -11.15 -11.85
CA GLU A 154 -0.67 -12.39 -12.04
C GLU A 154 -1.39 -12.85 -10.77
N THR A 155 -0.75 -12.65 -9.61
CA THR A 155 -1.30 -13.06 -8.31
C THR A 155 -2.24 -12.03 -7.68
N ASN A 156 -2.31 -10.80 -8.22
CA ASN A 156 -3.04 -9.66 -7.65
C ASN A 156 -2.55 -9.20 -6.25
N ARG A 157 -1.41 -9.71 -5.77
CA ARG A 157 -0.84 -9.42 -4.43
C ARG A 157 -0.07 -8.11 -4.46
N CYS A 158 -0.77 -7.04 -4.80
CA CYS A 158 -0.16 -5.77 -5.16
C CYS A 158 0.05 -4.82 -3.99
N GLY A 159 -0.70 -4.97 -2.89
CA GLY A 159 -0.82 -3.93 -1.88
C GLY A 159 -1.42 -2.62 -2.44
N TRP A 160 -1.34 -1.55 -1.67
CA TRP A 160 -1.95 -0.27 -2.04
C TRP A 160 -1.25 0.92 -1.43
N TYR A 161 -1.47 2.08 -2.02
CA TYR A 161 -1.05 3.34 -1.46
C TYR A 161 -2.15 3.95 -0.59
N LEU A 162 -1.69 4.66 0.43
CA LEU A 162 -2.46 5.49 1.32
C LEU A 162 -2.01 6.94 1.14
N ARG A 163 -2.97 7.84 0.96
CA ARG A 163 -2.75 9.29 1.07
C ARG A 163 -2.98 9.73 2.51
N VAL A 164 -2.27 10.76 2.94
CA VAL A 164 -2.37 11.30 4.31
C VAL A 164 -3.35 12.47 4.31
N LEU A 165 -4.52 12.29 4.93
CA LEU A 165 -5.53 13.34 5.08
C LEU A 165 -5.23 14.26 6.27
N THR A 166 -4.77 13.67 7.38
CA THR A 166 -4.33 14.38 8.58
C THR A 166 -2.93 13.88 8.96
N GLU A 167 -1.96 14.80 8.96
CA GLU A 167 -0.59 14.52 9.39
C GLU A 167 -0.50 14.29 10.90
N GLY A 168 0.55 13.64 11.37
CA GLY A 168 0.79 13.47 12.80
C GLY A 168 1.74 12.33 13.12
N GLU A 169 1.60 11.78 14.33
CA GLU A 169 2.45 10.71 14.83
C GLU A 169 1.70 9.37 14.85
N ALA A 170 2.40 8.31 14.46
CA ALA A 170 1.86 6.96 14.46
C ALA A 170 2.83 5.95 15.09
N PRO A 171 2.33 4.92 15.79
CA PRO A 171 3.17 3.89 16.38
C PRO A 171 3.73 2.96 15.29
N VAL A 172 4.96 2.46 15.45
CA VAL A 172 5.60 1.57 14.45
C VAL A 172 5.09 0.12 14.45
N GLY A 173 4.10 -0.16 15.28
CA GLY A 173 3.35 -1.40 15.34
C GLY A 173 2.05 -1.21 16.10
N GLY A 174 1.15 -2.19 16.01
CA GLY A 174 -0.16 -2.14 16.65
C GLY A 174 -1.27 -1.80 15.66
N ASP A 175 -2.42 -1.37 16.18
CA ASP A 175 -3.66 -1.41 15.42
C ASP A 175 -3.86 -0.19 14.51
N ILE A 176 -4.56 -0.44 13.41
CA ILE A 176 -5.18 0.56 12.53
C ILE A 176 -6.68 0.40 12.66
N GLU A 177 -7.36 1.50 12.97
CA GLU A 177 -8.81 1.54 13.04
C GLU A 177 -9.39 1.93 11.68
N LEU A 178 -10.33 1.13 11.16
CA LEU A 178 -11.16 1.51 10.02
C LEU A 178 -12.23 2.50 10.51
N ILE A 179 -12.02 3.79 10.26
CA ILE A 179 -12.91 4.85 10.75
C ILE A 179 -14.09 5.10 9.82
N GLU A 180 -13.90 4.89 8.52
CA GLU A 180 -14.97 5.00 7.53
C GLU A 180 -14.75 4.00 6.40
N ARG A 181 -15.80 3.25 6.10
CA ARG A 181 -15.83 2.29 5.00
C ARG A 181 -16.43 2.95 3.77
N HIS A 182 -15.72 2.99 2.66
CA HIS A 182 -16.21 3.67 1.47
C HIS A 182 -17.43 2.94 0.89
N THR A 183 -18.50 3.70 0.64
CA THR A 183 -19.85 3.19 0.28
C THR A 183 -19.92 2.66 -1.14
N ALA A 184 -19.07 3.16 -2.05
CA ALA A 184 -19.02 2.68 -3.43
C ALA A 184 -18.59 1.22 -3.55
N GLY A 185 -18.01 0.62 -2.49
CA GLY A 185 -17.77 -0.83 -2.43
C GLY A 185 -16.71 -1.37 -3.39
N VAL A 186 -15.93 -0.51 -4.04
CA VAL A 186 -14.87 -0.91 -4.99
C VAL A 186 -13.61 -1.27 -4.22
N THR A 187 -13.15 -2.51 -4.42
CA THR A 187 -11.97 -3.05 -3.74
C THR A 187 -10.68 -2.62 -4.44
N VAL A 188 -9.55 -2.74 -3.74
CA VAL A 188 -8.22 -2.58 -4.34
C VAL A 188 -8.05 -3.57 -5.50
N ARG A 189 -8.53 -4.82 -5.32
CA ARG A 189 -8.49 -5.85 -6.37
C ARG A 189 -9.31 -5.46 -7.60
N ASP A 190 -10.51 -4.89 -7.44
CA ASP A 190 -11.33 -4.41 -8.56
C ASP A 190 -10.59 -3.36 -9.38
N ALA A 191 -10.02 -2.36 -8.71
CA ALA A 191 -9.26 -1.29 -9.37
C ALA A 191 -7.98 -1.82 -10.06
N PHE A 192 -7.34 -2.84 -9.50
CA PHE A 192 -6.14 -3.47 -10.06
C PHE A 192 -6.45 -4.38 -11.26
N LEU A 193 -7.60 -5.07 -11.27
CA LEU A 193 -8.08 -5.84 -12.42
C LEU A 193 -8.62 -4.94 -13.54
N ALA A 194 -9.27 -3.82 -13.17
CA ALA A 194 -9.73 -2.82 -14.13
C ALA A 194 -8.57 -2.25 -14.96
N ALA A 195 -7.42 -1.99 -14.34
CA ALA A 195 -6.19 -1.57 -15.02
C ALA A 195 -5.62 -2.60 -16.03
N ARG A 196 -6.22 -3.79 -16.13
CA ARG A 196 -5.83 -4.86 -17.07
C ARG A 196 -6.97 -5.30 -17.98
N LYS A 197 -8.11 -4.60 -17.93
CA LYS A 197 -9.32 -4.98 -18.66
C LYS A 197 -9.84 -6.38 -18.28
N GLU A 198 -9.58 -6.82 -17.05
CA GLU A 198 -9.95 -8.13 -16.50
C GLU A 198 -11.20 -8.05 -15.60
N VAL A 199 -12.11 -7.10 -15.86
CA VAL A 199 -13.37 -6.89 -15.13
C VAL A 199 -14.51 -6.67 -16.11
N SER A 200 -15.76 -6.79 -15.63
CA SER A 200 -16.92 -6.45 -16.44
C SER A 200 -17.00 -4.94 -16.69
N PRO A 201 -17.68 -4.48 -17.77
CA PRO A 201 -17.90 -3.06 -18.02
C PRO A 201 -18.54 -2.32 -16.84
N GLU A 202 -19.45 -2.96 -16.10
CA GLU A 202 -20.12 -2.37 -14.94
C GLU A 202 -19.13 -2.11 -13.79
N VAL A 203 -18.24 -3.06 -13.51
CA VAL A 203 -17.18 -2.88 -12.51
C VAL A 203 -16.20 -1.79 -12.96
N PHE A 204 -15.82 -1.79 -14.23
CA PHE A 204 -14.97 -0.74 -14.79
C PHE A 204 -15.59 0.66 -14.61
N GLN A 205 -16.86 0.85 -14.94
CA GLN A 205 -17.54 2.14 -14.77
C GLN A 205 -17.59 2.57 -13.30
N ARG A 206 -17.80 1.63 -12.38
CA ARG A 206 -17.72 1.92 -10.94
C ARG A 206 -16.32 2.35 -10.50
N VAL A 207 -15.27 1.69 -11.01
CA VAL A 207 -13.88 2.07 -10.70
C VAL A 207 -13.56 3.46 -11.27
N ARG A 208 -13.89 3.70 -12.55
CA ARG A 208 -13.65 4.95 -13.27
C ARG A 208 -14.43 6.13 -12.67
N GLY A 209 -15.61 5.89 -12.11
CA GLY A 209 -16.44 6.91 -11.47
C GLY A 209 -16.02 7.30 -10.04
N LEU A 210 -14.94 6.75 -9.50
CA LEU A 210 -14.47 7.09 -8.15
C LEU A 210 -13.62 8.36 -8.13
N ASP A 211 -14.18 9.44 -7.60
CA ASP A 211 -13.44 10.70 -7.40
C ASP A 211 -12.27 10.56 -6.40
N VAL A 212 -12.40 9.63 -5.45
CA VAL A 212 -11.36 9.33 -4.45
C VAL A 212 -10.20 8.50 -5.01
N LEU A 213 -10.34 7.90 -6.20
CA LEU A 213 -9.25 7.18 -6.84
C LEU A 213 -8.19 8.18 -7.32
N ALA A 214 -6.90 7.85 -7.12
CA ALA A 214 -5.82 8.76 -7.48
C ALA A 214 -5.85 9.18 -8.97
N PRO A 215 -5.64 10.47 -9.31
CA PRO A 215 -5.72 10.96 -10.69
C PRO A 215 -4.82 10.20 -11.69
N THR A 216 -3.61 9.81 -11.25
CA THR A 216 -2.70 9.02 -12.10
C THR A 216 -3.26 7.65 -12.49
N TRP A 217 -4.17 7.10 -11.67
CA TRP A 217 -4.84 5.84 -11.97
C TRP A 217 -5.96 6.03 -12.99
N HIS A 218 -6.70 7.14 -12.94
CA HIS A 218 -7.67 7.50 -13.98
C HIS A 218 -7.01 7.59 -15.35
N THR A 219 -5.87 8.29 -15.45
CA THR A 219 -5.09 8.34 -16.70
C THR A 219 -4.67 6.95 -17.18
N HIS A 220 -4.29 6.06 -16.25
CA HIS A 220 -3.92 4.70 -16.63
C HIS A 220 -5.12 3.89 -17.15
N LEU A 221 -6.29 4.02 -16.49
CA LEU A 221 -7.53 3.37 -16.90
C LEU A 221 -7.99 3.83 -18.29
N ASP A 222 -7.91 5.13 -18.58
CA ASP A 222 -8.23 5.69 -19.89
C ASP A 222 -7.40 5.02 -20.99
N ASN A 223 -6.07 4.98 -20.82
CA ASN A 223 -5.16 4.37 -21.80
C ASN A 223 -5.38 2.86 -22.03
N VAL A 224 -5.98 2.14 -21.08
CA VAL A 224 -6.22 0.68 -21.19
C VAL A 224 -7.57 0.38 -21.84
N TRP A 225 -8.53 1.29 -21.70
CA TRP A 225 -9.92 1.09 -22.12
C TRP A 225 -10.33 1.90 -23.35
N ASP A 226 -9.55 2.91 -23.73
CA ASP A 226 -9.60 3.56 -25.05
C ASP A 226 -9.12 2.61 -26.16
#